data_AF-A0A5N5XB98-F1
#
_entry.id   AF-A0A5N5XB98-F1
#
_cell.length_a   1.000
_cell.length_b   1.000
_cell.length_c   1.000
_cell.angle_alpha   90.00
_cell.angle_beta   90.00
_cell.angle_gamma   90.00
#
_symmetry.space_group_name_H-M   'P 1'
#
loop_
_entity.id
_entity.type
_entity.pdbx_description
1 polymer ?
#
loop_
_entity_poly.entity_id
_entity_poly.type
_entity_poly.pdbx_seq_one_letter_code
_entity_poly.pdbx_strand_id
1 'polypeptide(L)'
;MVLTHSQDIGRFVAEMLDLPRWEKRIFLIGDRHLPNEFLRIAEKAKKVGFEKHYERVETLNRGRATVAAAGAREAKRDMDLPVQGSLNSSLQELEMLKVRDAVEIRVKGQMAV
;
A
#
# COMPACT_ATOMS: atom_id res chain seq x y z
N MET A 1 -6.71 -0.37 3.07
CA MET A 1 -5.55 -0.41 2.15
C MET A 1 -4.24 -0.56 2.92
N VAL A 2 -3.31 -1.36 2.38
CA VAL A 2 -1.93 -1.54 2.86
C VAL A 2 -0.99 -1.29 1.66
N LEU A 3 0.00 -0.41 1.83
CA LEU A 3 0.89 0.04 0.76
C LEU A 3 2.34 -0.24 1.11
N THR A 4 3.09 -0.79 0.16
CA THR A 4 4.53 -1.04 0.31
C THR A 4 5.28 -0.40 -0.85
N HIS A 5 6.34 0.35 -0.55
CA HIS A 5 7.20 0.87 -1.61
C HIS A 5 7.95 -0.26 -2.31
N SER A 6 8.10 -0.19 -3.63
CA SER A 6 8.69 -1.30 -4.42
C SER A 6 10.13 -1.60 -4.05
N GLN A 7 10.90 -0.60 -3.61
CA GLN A 7 12.27 -0.82 -3.13
C GLN A 7 12.30 -1.65 -1.84
N ASP A 8 11.33 -1.44 -0.93
CA ASP A 8 11.26 -2.24 0.28
C ASP A 8 10.85 -3.68 -0.02
N ILE A 9 9.95 -3.89 -0.99
CA ILE A 9 9.65 -5.25 -1.49
C ILE A 9 10.95 -5.94 -1.93
N GLY A 10 11.79 -5.26 -2.73
CA GLY A 10 13.08 -5.80 -3.17
C GLY A 10 14.03 -6.14 -2.02
N ARG A 11 14.18 -5.25 -1.04
CA ARG A 11 15.02 -5.46 0.15
C ARG A 11 14.55 -6.66 0.96
N PHE A 12 13.26 -6.72 1.29
CA PHE A 12 12.69 -7.84 2.05
C PHE A 12 12.77 -9.16 1.29
N VAL A 13 12.57 -9.15 -0.04
CA VAL A 13 12.74 -10.35 -0.86
C VAL A 13 14.19 -10.83 -0.82
N ALA A 14 15.17 -9.94 -0.90
CA ALA A 14 16.59 -10.31 -0.82
C ALA A 14 16.91 -10.98 0.53
N GLU A 15 16.55 -10.35 1.65
CA GLU A 15 16.79 -10.91 3.00
C GLU A 15 16.02 -12.22 3.24
N MET A 16 14.81 -12.34 2.67
CA MET A 16 14.03 -13.57 2.72
C MET A 16 14.77 -14.75 2.09
N LEU A 17 15.63 -14.52 1.09
CA LEU A 17 16.36 -15.59 0.41
C LEU A 17 17.34 -16.32 1.34
N ASP A 18 17.85 -15.63 2.37
CA ASP A 18 18.80 -16.18 3.33
C ASP A 18 18.13 -16.90 4.51
N LEU A 19 16.79 -16.92 4.57
CA LEU A 19 16.07 -17.66 5.60
C LEU A 19 16.32 -19.18 5.48
N PRO A 20 16.52 -19.90 6.60
CA PRO A 20 16.82 -21.33 6.59
C PRO A 20 15.67 -22.19 6.05
N ARG A 21 14.45 -21.65 6.01
CA ARG A 21 13.24 -22.30 5.50
C ARG A 21 12.25 -21.24 5.00
N TRP A 22 11.59 -21.53 3.88
CA TRP A 22 10.50 -20.70 3.36
C TRP A 22 9.16 -21.38 3.57
N GLU A 23 8.20 -20.61 4.07
CA GLU A 23 6.81 -21.04 4.14
C GLU A 23 6.13 -20.93 2.77
N LYS A 24 5.12 -21.76 2.52
CA LYS A 24 4.38 -21.76 1.23
C LYS A 24 3.75 -20.40 0.91
N ARG A 25 3.42 -19.63 1.95
CA ARG A 25 2.95 -18.25 1.85
C ARG A 25 3.70 -17.40 2.86
N ILE A 26 4.26 -16.31 2.38
CA ILE A 26 4.98 -15.33 3.18
C ILE A 26 4.28 -13.99 2.97
N PHE A 27 4.02 -13.28 4.06
CA PHE A 27 3.33 -12.00 4.03
C PHE A 27 4.29 -10.88 4.40
N LEU A 28 4.30 -9.82 3.60
CA LEU A 28 4.90 -8.53 3.93
C LEU A 28 3.75 -7.54 4.12
N ILE A 29 3.67 -6.92 5.30
CA ILE A 29 2.60 -5.99 5.65
C ILE A 29 3.18 -4.58 5.59
N GLY A 30 2.84 -3.84 4.54
CA GLY A 30 3.25 -2.45 4.39
C GLY A 30 2.53 -1.47 5.33
N ASP A 31 2.62 -0.19 4.99
CA ASP A 31 2.01 0.90 5.74
C ASP A 31 0.50 0.96 5.50
N ARG A 32 -0.29 0.94 6.57
CA ARG A 32 -1.75 0.83 6.51
C ARG A 32 -2.41 2.20 6.57
N HIS A 33 -3.28 2.47 5.60
CA HIS A 33 -4.02 3.73 5.51
C HIS A 33 -5.46 3.50 5.04
N LEU A 34 -6.35 4.35 5.51
CA LEU A 34 -7.63 4.58 4.85
C LEU A 34 -7.40 5.35 3.54
N PRO A 35 -8.21 5.15 2.48
CA PRO A 35 -8.10 5.93 1.25
C PRO A 35 -8.14 7.45 1.48
N ASN A 36 -8.98 7.91 2.40
CA ASN A 36 -9.07 9.34 2.77
C ASN A 36 -7.85 9.85 3.55
N GLU A 37 -7.08 8.98 4.21
CA GLU A 37 -5.80 9.35 4.84
C GLU A 37 -4.71 9.50 3.79
N PHE A 38 -4.63 8.53 2.88
CA PHE A 38 -3.73 8.60 1.72
C PHE A 38 -3.96 9.87 0.90
N LEU A 39 -5.22 10.20 0.60
CA LEU A 39 -5.57 11.42 -0.12
C LEU A 39 -5.08 12.69 0.62
N ARG A 40 -5.29 12.77 1.93
CA ARG A 40 -4.83 13.89 2.75
C ARG A 40 -3.30 14.02 2.75
N ILE A 41 -2.57 12.90 2.74
CA ILE A 41 -1.11 12.91 2.61
C ILE A 41 -0.70 13.50 1.25
N ALA A 42 -1.34 13.08 0.17
CA ALA A 42 -1.07 13.58 -1.17
C ALA A 42 -1.39 15.08 -1.33
N GLU A 43 -2.54 15.54 -0.84
CA GLU A 43 -2.95 16.95 -0.85
C GLU A 43 -1.92 17.83 -0.11
N LYS A 44 -1.48 17.39 1.08
CA LYS A 44 -0.46 18.08 1.87
C LYS A 44 0.89 18.15 1.16
N ALA A 45 1.34 17.04 0.59
CA ALA A 45 2.63 16.97 -0.09
C ALA A 45 2.66 17.89 -1.34
N LYS A 46 1.56 17.93 -2.10
CA LYS A 46 1.45 18.78 -3.29
C LYS A 46 0.99 20.21 -3.04
N LYS A 47 0.50 20.52 -1.83
CA LYS A 47 -0.10 21.81 -1.47
C LYS A 47 -1.28 22.20 -2.37
N VAL A 48 -2.06 21.21 -2.83
CA VAL A 48 -3.27 21.40 -3.64
C VAL A 48 -4.40 20.53 -3.10
N GLY A 49 -5.65 20.98 -3.26
CA GLY A 49 -6.82 20.12 -3.08
C GLY A 49 -7.10 19.33 -4.36
N PHE A 50 -7.62 18.11 -4.21
CA PHE A 50 -8.17 17.36 -5.34
C PHE A 50 -9.69 17.41 -5.37
N GLU A 51 -10.27 17.32 -6.56
CA GLU A 51 -11.69 17.00 -6.71
C GLU A 51 -11.95 15.56 -6.23
N LYS A 52 -13.05 15.36 -5.52
CA LYS A 52 -13.37 14.11 -4.83
C LYS A 52 -14.66 13.54 -5.39
N HIS A 53 -14.58 12.34 -5.95
CA HIS A 53 -15.75 11.56 -6.36
C HIS A 53 -15.87 10.33 -5.47
N TYR A 54 -17.05 10.12 -4.89
CA TYR A 54 -17.36 8.96 -4.08
C TYR A 54 -18.21 7.99 -4.87
N GLU A 55 -17.82 6.72 -4.89
CA GLU A 55 -18.58 5.64 -5.53
C GLU A 55 -19.30 4.78 -4.49
N ARG A 56 -20.52 4.36 -4.81
CA ARG A 56 -21.27 3.42 -3.96
C ARG A 56 -20.72 2.01 -4.12
N VAL A 57 -20.69 1.25 -3.02
CA VAL A 57 -20.28 -0.17 -3.00
C VAL A 57 -21.07 -1.00 -4.03
N GLU A 58 -22.36 -0.73 -4.21
CA GLU A 58 -23.19 -1.42 -5.20
C GLU A 58 -22.68 -1.19 -6.64
N THR A 59 -22.24 0.03 -6.96
CA THR A 59 -21.67 0.38 -8.26
C THR A 59 -20.34 -0.33 -8.48
N LEU A 60 -19.48 -0.37 -7.44
CA LEU A 60 -18.23 -1.12 -7.44
C LEU A 60 -18.45 -2.62 -7.69
N ASN A 61 -19.43 -3.22 -7.00
CA ASN A 61 -19.76 -4.64 -7.11
C ASN A 61 -20.27 -5.04 -8.49
N ARG A 62 -20.85 -4.09 -9.24
CA ARG A 62 -21.30 -4.30 -10.63
C ARG A 62 -20.19 -4.09 -11.66
N GLY A 63 -18.93 -3.91 -11.23
CA GLY A 63 -17.78 -3.72 -12.11
C GLY A 63 -17.76 -2.37 -12.85
N ARG A 64 -18.61 -1.42 -12.44
CA ARG A 64 -18.72 -0.08 -13.05
C ARG A 64 -18.03 0.92 -12.14
N ALA A 65 -16.71 0.84 -12.03
CA ALA A 65 -15.92 1.61 -11.08
C ALA A 65 -14.82 2.42 -11.79
N THR A 66 -14.56 3.63 -11.30
CA THR A 66 -13.44 4.47 -11.74
C THR A 66 -12.11 3.82 -11.36
N VAL A 67 -12.07 3.19 -10.17
CA VAL A 67 -10.93 2.38 -9.72
C VAL A 67 -11.28 0.93 -9.99
N ALA A 68 -10.45 0.23 -10.78
CA ALA A 68 -10.69 -1.15 -11.26
C ALA A 68 -10.90 -2.20 -10.14
N ALA A 69 -10.73 -3.49 -10.46
CA ALA A 69 -11.01 -4.65 -9.59
C ALA A 69 -10.57 -4.55 -8.10
N ALA A 70 -9.55 -3.75 -7.77
CA ALA A 70 -9.12 -3.50 -6.40
C ALA A 70 -10.20 -2.82 -5.52
N GLY A 71 -10.96 -1.86 -6.05
CA GLY A 71 -12.00 -1.15 -5.28
C GLY A 71 -13.15 -2.07 -4.86
N ALA A 72 -13.58 -2.95 -5.76
CA ALA A 72 -14.61 -3.94 -5.48
C ALA A 72 -14.15 -4.99 -4.45
N ARG A 73 -12.88 -5.44 -4.52
CA ARG A 73 -12.31 -6.41 -3.58
C ARG A 73 -12.15 -5.83 -2.16
N GLU A 74 -11.72 -4.57 -2.06
CA GLU A 74 -11.65 -3.88 -0.76
C GLU A 74 -13.05 -3.76 -0.14
N ALA A 75 -14.06 -3.37 -0.93
CA ALA A 75 -15.43 -3.23 -0.44
C ALA A 75 -16.02 -4.56 0.09
N LYS A 76 -15.62 -5.69 -0.51
CA LYS A 76 -15.99 -7.04 -0.07
C LYS A 76 -15.13 -7.58 1.07
N ARG A 77 -14.06 -6.86 1.46
CA ARG A 77 -13.03 -7.32 2.41
C ARG A 77 -12.30 -8.59 1.95
N ASP A 78 -12.24 -8.83 0.63
CA ASP A 78 -11.52 -9.97 0.05
C ASP A 78 -9.99 -9.85 0.19
N MET A 79 -9.51 -8.73 0.74
CA MET A 79 -8.09 -8.49 1.05
C MET A 79 -7.76 -8.65 2.54
N ASP A 80 -8.74 -8.92 3.40
CA ASP A 80 -8.53 -9.24 4.82
C ASP A 80 -8.10 -10.71 4.96
N LEU A 81 -6.91 -11.02 4.44
CA LEU A 81 -6.36 -12.36 4.46
C LEU A 81 -6.01 -12.78 5.90
N PRO A 82 -6.22 -14.06 6.28
CA PRO A 82 -5.81 -14.58 7.58
C PRO A 82 -4.27 -14.70 7.61
N VAL A 83 -3.60 -13.63 8.00
CA VAL A 83 -2.13 -13.57 8.05
C VAL A 83 -1.62 -14.35 9.27
N GLN A 84 -0.84 -15.41 9.01
CA GLN A 84 -0.17 -16.21 10.04
C GLN A 84 1.32 -15.85 10.04
N GLY A 85 1.65 -14.71 10.67
CA GLY A 85 3.02 -14.17 10.71
C GLY A 85 3.37 -13.28 9.51
N SER A 86 4.43 -12.48 9.65
CA SER A 86 4.89 -11.56 8.59
C SER A 86 6.41 -11.45 8.56
N LEU A 87 6.98 -11.10 7.41
CA LEU A 87 8.41 -10.80 7.32
C LEU A 87 8.80 -9.63 8.23
N ASN A 88 7.91 -8.66 8.42
CA ASN A 88 8.14 -7.53 9.33
C ASN A 88 8.43 -7.96 10.77
N SER A 89 7.84 -9.07 11.23
CA SER A 89 8.10 -9.61 12.57
C SER A 89 9.40 -10.40 12.65
N SER A 90 9.87 -10.96 11.54
CA SER A 90 11.08 -11.81 11.48
C SER A 90 12.34 -11.01 11.14
N LEU A 91 12.20 -9.92 10.38
CA LEU A 91 13.26 -9.04 9.89
C LEU A 91 13.00 -7.63 10.44
N GLN A 92 13.13 -7.47 11.76
CA GLN A 92 12.75 -6.24 12.47
C GLN A 92 13.76 -5.10 12.25
N GLU A 93 14.96 -5.44 11.81
CA GLU A 93 16.03 -4.52 11.43
C GLU A 93 15.72 -3.76 10.13
N LEU A 94 14.83 -4.30 9.29
CA LEU A 94 14.42 -3.64 8.06
C LEU A 94 13.25 -2.69 8.32
N GLU A 95 13.55 -1.40 8.32
CA GLU A 95 12.52 -0.37 8.26
C GLU A 95 12.02 -0.15 6.82
N MET A 96 10.69 -0.12 6.67
CA MET A 96 10.02 0.24 5.42
C MET A 96 9.70 1.72 5.37
N LEU A 97 9.75 2.30 4.18
CA LEU A 97 9.29 3.66 3.93
C LEU A 97 7.81 3.80 4.28
N LYS A 98 7.48 4.88 5.00
CA LYS A 98 6.10 5.28 5.22
C LYS A 98 5.54 5.92 3.95
N VAL A 99 4.23 5.80 3.77
CA VAL A 99 3.51 6.40 2.64
C VAL A 99 3.76 7.90 2.54
N ARG A 100 3.85 8.60 3.69
CA ARG A 100 4.16 10.03 3.73
C ARG A 100 5.48 10.33 3.03
N ASP A 101 6.54 9.66 3.43
CA ASP A 101 7.89 9.93 2.95
C ASP A 101 8.03 9.55 1.48
N ALA A 102 7.44 8.42 1.08
CA ALA A 102 7.40 7.99 -0.31
C ALA A 102 6.68 9.01 -1.23
N VAL A 103 5.54 9.56 -0.78
CA VAL A 103 4.80 10.59 -1.52
C VAL A 103 5.60 11.89 -1.60
N GLU A 104 6.27 12.30 -0.52
CA GLU A 104 7.14 13.49 -0.52
C GLU A 104 8.32 13.36 -1.49
N ILE A 105 9.00 12.21 -1.50
CA ILE A 105 10.08 11.91 -2.45
C ILE A 105 9.57 12.04 -3.89
N ARG A 106 8.40 11.45 -4.18
CA ARG A 106 7.81 11.50 -5.52
C ARG A 106 7.51 12.93 -5.96
N VAL A 107 6.93 13.76 -5.08
CA VAL A 107 6.60 15.16 -5.40
C VAL A 107 7.86 16.00 -5.60
N LYS A 108 8.87 15.85 -4.73
CA LYS A 108 10.16 16.54 -4.89
C LYS A 108 10.85 16.17 -6.21
N GLY A 109 10.83 14.89 -6.59
CA GLY A 109 11.38 14.43 -7.86
C GLY A 109 10.64 14.94 -9.10
N GLN A 110 9.36 15.34 -8.99
CA GLN A 110 8.61 15.96 -10.09
C GLN A 110 8.93 17.45 -10.28
N MET A 111 9.35 18.13 -9.21
CA MET A 111 9.68 19.56 -9.22
C MET A 111 11.11 19.84 -9.70
N ALA A 112 11.92 18.79 -9.88
CA ALA A 112 13.32 18.88 -10.28
C ALA A 112 13.54 18.76 -11.80
N VAL A 113 12.46 18.87 -12.60
CA VAL A 113 12.46 18.83 -14.07
C VAL A 113 11.97 20.16 -14.62
#